data_AF-A0A485PQ67-F1
#
_entry.id   AF-A0A485PQ67-F1
#
_cell.length_a   1.000
_cell.length_b   1.000
_cell.length_c   1.000
_cell.angle_alpha   90.00
_cell.angle_beta   90.00
_cell.angle_gamma   90.00
#
_symmetry.space_group_name_H-M   'P 1'
#
loop_
_entity.id
_entity.type
_entity.pdbx_description
1 polymer ?
#
loop_
_entity_poly.entity_id
_entity_poly.type
_entity_poly.pdbx_seq_one_letter_code
_entity_poly.pdbx_strand_id
1 'polypeptide(L)'
;MATPQAVDYSRIFGVHDSLQMVWVLNGNSLITAPFNNNVSPVSLDLMTCMDKEFHDAGKGNPVYLGIKNNHLCLFCGEIQGQPTLQLKVMNSARRLTQCETSHCRPDKPRPRGIYFLYHRTEGK
;
A
#
# COMPACT_ATOMS: atom_id res chain seq x y z
N MET A 1 -34.55 4.03 0.09
CA MET A 1 -33.84 2.98 -0.67
C MET A 1 -32.36 3.15 -0.39
N ALA A 2 -31.76 2.24 0.37
CA ALA A 2 -30.35 2.31 0.75
C ALA A 2 -29.50 1.74 -0.39
N THR A 3 -28.64 2.58 -0.98
CA THR A 3 -27.60 2.16 -1.90
C THR A 3 -26.59 1.32 -1.10
N PRO A 4 -26.32 0.05 -1.45
CA PRO A 4 -25.19 -0.65 -0.86
C PRO A 4 -23.92 0.05 -1.35
N GLN A 5 -23.12 0.50 -0.38
CA GLN A 5 -21.84 1.16 -0.60
C GLN A 5 -20.94 0.29 -1.50
N ALA A 6 -20.25 0.92 -2.43
CA ALA A 6 -19.21 0.27 -3.22
C ALA A 6 -18.11 -0.24 -2.27
N VAL A 7 -18.17 -1.52 -1.94
CA VAL A 7 -17.09 -2.21 -1.25
C VAL A 7 -16.00 -2.42 -2.29
N ASP A 8 -14.95 -1.61 -2.22
CA ASP A 8 -13.78 -1.80 -3.07
C ASP A 8 -13.10 -3.12 -2.70
N TYR A 9 -12.82 -3.93 -3.73
CA TYR A 9 -12.29 -5.28 -3.55
C TYR A 9 -10.80 -5.19 -3.27
N SER A 10 -10.37 -5.68 -2.11
CA SER A 10 -8.96 -6.01 -1.86
C SER A 10 -8.45 -6.86 -3.04
N ARG A 11 -7.48 -6.31 -3.77
CA ARG A 11 -6.83 -7.02 -4.88
C ARG A 11 -5.49 -7.53 -4.42
N ILE A 12 -5.29 -8.82 -4.62
CA ILE A 12 -4.02 -9.48 -4.34
C ILE A 12 -3.25 -9.62 -5.63
N PHE A 13 -2.01 -9.12 -5.68
CA PHE A 13 -1.14 -9.27 -6.84
C PHE A 13 0.33 -9.41 -6.45
N GLY A 14 1.11 -9.98 -7.36
CA GLY A 14 2.58 -9.95 -7.32
C GLY A 14 3.10 -8.73 -8.09
N VAL A 15 4.22 -8.18 -7.64
CA VAL A 15 4.92 -7.08 -8.32
C VAL A 15 6.10 -7.64 -9.08
N HIS A 16 6.11 -7.41 -10.39
CA HIS A 16 7.23 -7.66 -11.28
C HIS A 16 7.63 -6.35 -11.94
N ASP A 17 8.92 -6.05 -11.96
CA ASP A 17 9.42 -4.95 -12.78
C ASP A 17 9.61 -5.38 -14.25
N SER A 18 10.00 -4.44 -15.11
CA SER A 18 10.23 -4.71 -16.53
C SER A 18 11.37 -5.71 -16.80
N LEU A 19 12.23 -5.95 -15.82
CA LEU A 19 13.32 -6.92 -15.86
C LEU A 19 12.93 -8.28 -15.25
N GLN A 20 11.65 -8.48 -14.95
CA GLN A 20 11.11 -9.69 -14.30
C GLN A 20 11.66 -9.94 -12.89
N MET A 21 12.12 -8.87 -12.21
CA MET A 21 12.49 -8.95 -10.80
C MET A 21 11.23 -8.87 -9.94
N VAL A 22 11.20 -9.67 -8.88
CA VAL A 22 10.11 -9.74 -7.92
C VAL A 22 10.50 -9.15 -6.58
N TRP A 23 9.51 -8.67 -5.85
CA TRP A 23 9.70 -8.25 -4.45
C TRP A 23 9.71 -9.47 -3.52
N VAL A 24 10.69 -9.51 -2.64
CA VAL A 24 10.86 -10.55 -1.62
C VAL A 24 11.01 -9.87 -0.25
N LEU A 25 10.36 -10.42 0.77
CA LEU A 25 10.51 -9.95 2.14
C LEU A 25 11.73 -10.64 2.77
N ASN A 26 12.75 -9.85 3.12
CA ASN A 26 13.91 -10.32 3.86
C ASN A 26 13.97 -9.59 5.21
N GLY A 27 13.57 -10.29 6.28
CA GLY A 27 13.34 -9.65 7.58
C GLY A 27 12.23 -8.58 7.49
N ASN A 28 12.59 -7.32 7.76
CA ASN A 28 11.68 -6.17 7.68
C ASN A 28 11.95 -5.28 6.47
N SER A 29 12.64 -5.79 5.45
CA SER A 29 12.98 -5.05 4.24
C SER A 29 12.45 -5.75 3.00
N LEU A 30 11.88 -4.98 2.08
CA LEU A 30 11.58 -5.45 0.73
C LEU A 30 12.84 -5.33 -0.12
N ILE A 31 13.22 -6.43 -0.76
CA ILE A 31 14.33 -6.49 -1.71
C ILE A 31 13.82 -6.98 -3.07
N THR A 32 14.56 -6.66 -4.12
CA THR A 32 14.31 -7.20 -5.47
C THR A 32 15.18 -8.43 -5.72
N ALA A 33 14.61 -9.47 -6.32
CA ALA A 33 15.34 -10.67 -6.72
C ALA A 33 14.83 -11.18 -8.08
N PRO A 34 15.68 -11.86 -8.88
CA PRO A 34 15.23 -12.47 -10.13
C PRO A 34 14.19 -13.56 -9.86
N PHE A 35 13.07 -13.53 -10.58
CA PHE A 35 12.04 -14.55 -10.41
C PHE A 35 12.54 -15.94 -10.86
N ASN A 36 12.48 -16.92 -9.97
CA ASN A 36 12.79 -18.33 -10.24
C ASN A 36 12.13 -19.24 -9.19
N ASN A 37 12.23 -20.57 -9.37
CA ASN A 37 11.54 -21.56 -8.53
C ASN A 37 12.00 -21.57 -7.05
N ASN A 38 13.15 -20.99 -6.73
CA ASN A 38 13.68 -20.92 -5.36
C ASN A 38 13.34 -19.60 -4.65
N VAL A 39 12.71 -18.66 -5.36
CA VAL A 39 12.30 -17.37 -4.82
C VAL A 39 10.81 -17.40 -4.52
N SER A 40 10.43 -16.99 -3.31
CA SER A 40 9.04 -16.82 -2.91
C SER A 40 8.69 -15.32 -2.90
N PRO A 41 8.01 -14.79 -3.94
CA PRO A 41 7.62 -13.39 -3.98
C PRO A 41 6.61 -13.05 -2.88
N VAL A 42 6.60 -11.78 -2.47
CA VAL A 42 5.49 -11.27 -1.65
C VAL A 42 4.23 -11.09 -2.50
N SER A 43 3.09 -11.42 -1.92
CA SER A 43 1.80 -10.97 -2.43
C SER A 43 1.43 -9.65 -1.76
N LEU A 44 1.09 -8.63 -2.55
CA LEU A 44 0.58 -7.38 -2.01
C LEU A 44 -0.94 -7.43 -1.89
N ASP A 45 -1.47 -6.72 -0.91
CA ASP A 45 -2.89 -6.45 -0.74
C ASP A 45 -3.11 -4.96 -0.99
N LEU A 46 -3.92 -4.64 -2.01
CA LEU A 46 -4.22 -3.27 -2.41
C LEU A 46 -5.66 -2.92 -2.05
N MET A 47 -5.80 -1.76 -1.42
CA MET A 47 -7.09 -1.18 -1.08
C MET A 47 -7.12 0.28 -1.54
N THR A 48 -8.16 0.68 -2.30
CA THR A 48 -8.30 2.08 -2.70
C THR A 48 -8.62 2.95 -1.50
N CYS A 49 -8.01 4.13 -1.43
CA CYS A 49 -8.38 5.15 -0.47
C CYS A 49 -9.64 5.87 -0.98
N MET A 50 -10.73 5.79 -0.22
CA MET A 50 -12.02 6.37 -0.58
C MET A 50 -12.15 7.86 -0.20
N ASP A 51 -11.12 8.43 0.42
CA ASP A 51 -11.11 9.83 0.81
C ASP A 51 -10.86 10.74 -0.40
N LYS A 52 -11.87 11.55 -0.70
CA LYS A 52 -11.89 12.44 -1.87
C LYS A 52 -10.86 13.56 -1.77
N GLU A 53 -10.38 13.90 -0.57
CA GLU A 53 -9.33 14.93 -0.40
C GLU A 53 -8.00 14.53 -1.07
N PHE A 54 -7.74 13.22 -1.19
CA PHE A 54 -6.51 12.70 -1.77
C PHE A 54 -6.66 12.25 -3.23
N HIS A 55 -7.86 12.39 -3.81
CA HIS A 55 -8.07 12.06 -5.21
C HIS A 55 -7.43 13.11 -6.11
N ASP A 56 -6.61 12.67 -7.07
CA ASP A 56 -5.89 13.54 -8.00
C ASP A 56 -6.10 12.98 -9.42
N ALA A 57 -6.88 13.71 -10.24
CA ALA A 57 -7.25 13.29 -11.59
C ALA A 57 -6.03 13.07 -12.51
N GLY A 58 -4.90 13.73 -12.22
CA GLY A 58 -3.65 13.55 -12.94
C GLY A 58 -2.87 12.32 -12.48
N LYS A 59 -2.86 12.00 -11.18
CA LYS A 59 -2.02 10.92 -10.64
C LYS A 59 -2.71 9.57 -10.57
N GLY A 60 -4.04 9.54 -10.61
CA GLY A 60 -4.85 8.33 -10.48
C GLY A 60 -5.42 8.16 -9.08
N ASN A 61 -5.86 6.95 -8.76
CA ASN A 61 -6.52 6.68 -7.48
C ASN A 61 -5.49 6.36 -6.39
N PRO A 62 -5.54 7.04 -5.23
CA PRO A 62 -4.70 6.71 -4.10
C PRO A 62 -5.04 5.32 -3.57
N VAL A 63 -4.03 4.50 -3.27
CA VAL A 63 -4.17 3.14 -2.75
C VAL A 63 -3.26 2.89 -1.56
N TYR A 64 -3.73 2.12 -0.59
CA TYR A 64 -2.92 1.54 0.47
C TYR A 64 -2.35 0.21 0.00
N LEU A 65 -1.06 -0.02 0.24
CA LEU A 65 -0.39 -1.28 -0.08
C LEU A 65 0.06 -1.99 1.21
N GLY A 66 -0.52 -3.15 1.46
CA GLY A 66 -0.11 -4.10 2.50
C GLY A 66 0.65 -5.27 1.91
N ILE A 67 1.46 -5.95 2.73
CA ILE A 67 1.98 -7.28 2.38
C ILE A 67 0.98 -8.31 2.90
N LYS A 68 0.40 -9.11 2.00
CA LYS A 68 -0.57 -10.15 2.34
C LYS A 68 0.02 -11.13 3.35
N ASN A 69 -0.81 -11.56 4.30
CA ASN A 69 -0.45 -12.49 5.38
C ASN A 69 0.68 -11.99 6.29
N ASN A 70 1.06 -10.72 6.17
CA ASN A 70 1.99 -10.06 7.05
C ASN A 70 1.29 -8.84 7.66
N HIS A 71 1.65 -8.52 8.89
CA HIS A 71 1.18 -7.31 9.56
C HIS A 71 2.01 -6.09 9.13
N LEU A 72 2.36 -5.98 7.84
CA LEU A 72 3.24 -4.94 7.31
C LEU A 72 2.55 -4.17 6.20
N CYS A 73 2.68 -2.85 6.22
CA CYS A 73 2.24 -1.96 5.15
C CYS A 73 3.36 -1.05 4.67
N LEU A 74 3.25 -0.62 3.41
CA LEU A 74 4.13 0.37 2.82
C LEU A 74 3.76 1.76 3.33
N PHE A 75 4.78 2.56 3.61
CA PHE A 75 4.65 3.92 4.10
C PHE A 75 5.80 4.76 3.57
N CYS A 76 5.52 5.95 3.06
CA CYS A 76 6.53 6.93 2.70
C CYS A 76 6.68 7.95 3.83
N GLY A 77 7.82 7.89 4.51
CA GLY A 77 8.19 8.83 5.56
C GLY A 77 9.45 9.61 5.17
N GLU A 78 9.72 10.70 5.88
CA GLU A 78 10.94 11.47 5.66
C GLU A 78 12.08 10.93 6.54
N ILE A 79 13.21 10.60 5.92
CA ILE A 79 14.46 10.25 6.59
C ILE A 79 15.52 11.23 6.07
N GLN A 80 16.12 12.00 6.97
CA GLN A 80 17.17 12.99 6.64
C GLN A 80 16.74 13.97 5.53
N GLY A 81 15.49 14.43 5.54
CA GLY A 81 14.98 15.37 4.54
C GLY A 81 14.54 14.73 3.21
N GLN A 82 14.66 13.40 3.06
CA GLN A 82 14.30 12.70 1.83
C GLN A 82 13.09 11.77 2.02
N PRO A 83 12.14 11.75 1.07
CA PRO A 83 11.05 10.79 1.08
C PRO A 83 11.62 9.38 0.88
N THR A 84 11.40 8.52 1.86
CA THR A 84 11.93 7.16 1.89
C THR A 84 10.80 6.17 2.12
N LEU A 85 10.69 5.20 1.22
CA LEU A 85 9.73 4.10 1.33
C LEU A 85 10.17 3.13 2.44
N GLN A 86 9.26 2.83 3.34
CA GLN A 86 9.50 2.03 4.55
C GLN A 86 8.38 1.01 4.74
N LEU A 87 8.71 -0.08 5.43
CA LEU A 87 7.73 -1.02 5.94
C LEU A 87 7.40 -0.67 7.39
N LYS A 88 6.11 -0.66 7.72
CA LYS A 88 5.64 -0.40 9.07
C LYS A 88 4.70 -1.49 9.54
N VAL A 89 4.85 -1.89 10.80
CA VAL A 89 3.95 -2.83 11.44
C VAL A 89 2.57 -2.19 11.58
N MET A 90 1.57 -2.85 11.00
CA MET A 90 0.17 -2.58 11.20
C MET A 90 -0.30 -3.39 12.42
N ASN A 91 -0.71 -2.72 13.49
CA ASN A 91 -1.23 -3.43 14.67
C ASN A 91 -2.33 -4.42 14.25
N SER A 92 -2.23 -5.67 14.69
CA SER A 92 -3.08 -6.80 14.28
C SER A 92 -4.59 -6.60 14.47
N ALA A 93 -5.01 -5.62 15.28
CA ALA A 93 -6.41 -5.20 15.42
C ALA A 93 -6.91 -4.29 14.28
N ARG A 94 -6.03 -3.86 13.36
CA ARG A 94 -6.30 -2.92 12.28
C ARG A 94 -6.13 -3.65 10.95
N ARG A 95 -7.23 -4.03 10.32
CA ARG A 95 -7.26 -4.40 8.89
C ARG A 95 -6.89 -3.17 8.04
N LEU A 96 -6.49 -3.36 6.78
CA LEU A 96 -6.23 -2.26 5.83
C LEU A 96 -7.39 -1.25 5.74
N THR A 97 -8.62 -1.67 6.07
CA THR A 97 -9.80 -0.81 6.30
C THR A 97 -9.59 0.30 7.33
N GLN A 98 -8.57 0.24 8.18
CA GLN A 98 -8.25 1.27 9.17
C GLN A 98 -7.07 2.18 8.78
N CYS A 99 -6.35 1.92 7.69
CA CYS A 99 -5.50 2.96 7.08
C CYS A 99 -6.36 4.16 6.65
N GLU A 100 -7.61 3.90 6.24
CA GLU A 100 -8.65 4.91 6.03
C GLU A 100 -8.94 5.70 7.33
N THR A 101 -9.07 5.03 8.48
CA THR A 101 -9.51 5.70 9.72
C THR A 101 -8.41 6.45 10.48
N SER A 102 -7.12 6.18 10.26
CA SER A 102 -6.06 6.99 10.88
C SER A 102 -5.90 8.37 10.25
N HIS A 103 -6.35 8.54 9.00
CA HIS A 103 -6.44 9.84 8.34
C HIS A 103 -7.76 10.56 8.66
N CYS A 104 -8.85 9.82 8.92
CA CYS A 104 -10.18 10.37 9.19
C CYS A 104 -10.54 10.59 10.67
N ARG A 105 -9.60 10.47 11.63
CA ARG A 105 -9.86 10.86 13.03
C ARG A 105 -9.40 12.30 13.28
N PRO A 106 -10.33 13.26 13.49
CA PRO A 106 -9.97 14.67 13.70
C PRO A 106 -9.13 14.93 14.96
N ASP A 107 -9.04 13.95 15.86
CA ASP A 107 -8.43 14.07 17.19
C ASP A 107 -7.07 13.36 17.32
N LYS A 108 -6.50 12.86 16.20
CA LYS A 108 -5.16 12.25 16.18
C LYS A 108 -4.22 13.13 15.35
N PRO A 109 -3.00 13.42 15.81
CA PRO A 109 -2.02 14.13 14.99
C PRO A 109 -1.81 13.34 13.70
N ARG A 110 -1.92 14.03 12.56
CA ARG A 110 -1.66 13.42 11.25
C ARG A 110 -0.25 12.82 11.29
N PRO A 111 -0.08 11.54 10.90
CA PRO A 111 1.25 10.94 10.89
C PRO A 111 2.18 11.78 10.02
N ARG A 112 3.45 11.93 10.43
CA ARG A 112 4.51 12.57 9.63
C ARG A 112 4.93 11.65 8.47
N GLY A 113 4.03 11.45 7.52
CA GLY A 113 4.26 10.69 6.29
C GLY A 113 2.98 10.11 5.71
N ILE A 114 3.09 9.54 4.51
CA ILE A 114 1.96 9.17 3.66
C ILE A 114 1.90 7.64 3.56
N TYR A 115 0.72 7.06 3.80
CA TYR A 115 0.49 5.61 3.70
C TYR A 115 -0.12 5.18 2.36
N PHE A 116 -0.49 6.13 1.50
CA PHE A 116 -1.05 5.85 0.18
C PHE A 116 -0.03 6.13 -0.93
N LEU A 117 -0.17 5.40 -2.02
CA LEU A 117 0.56 5.56 -3.27
C LEU A 117 -0.46 5.78 -4.37
N TYR A 118 -0.12 6.55 -5.40
CA TYR A 118 -0.97 6.67 -6.57
C TYR A 118 -0.68 5.51 -7.52
N HIS A 119 -1.71 4.73 -7.85
CA HIS A 119 -1.60 3.74 -8.91
C HIS A 119 -2.14 4.32 -10.22
N ARG A 120 -1.34 4.21 -11.27
CA ARG A 120 -1.74 4.53 -12.64
C ARG A 120 -1.41 3.33 -13.52
N THR A 121 -2.37 2.92 -14.33
CA THR A 121 -2.18 1.90 -15.36
C THR A 121 -1.85 2.60 -16.67
N GLU A 122 -0.71 2.28 -17.28
CA GLU A 122 -0.34 2.75 -18.61
C GLU A 122 -0.38 1.58 -19.59
N GLY A 123 -1.17 1.72 -20.67
CA GLY A 123 -1.37 0.67 -21.69
C GLY A 123 -2.58 -0.25 -21.46
N LYS A 124 -3.12 -0.77 -22.57
CA LYS A 124 -4.05 -1.91 -22.65
C LYS A 124 -3.40 -2.99 -23.50
#